data_AF-A0A7S7T881-F1
#
_entry.id   AF-A0A7S7T881-F1
#
_cell.length_a   1.000
_cell.length_b   1.000
_cell.length_c   1.000
_cell.angle_alpha   90.00
_cell.angle_beta   90.00
_cell.angle_gamma   90.00
#
_symmetry.space_group_name_H-M   'P 1'
#
loop_
_entity.id
_entity.type
_entity.pdbx_description
1 polymer ?
#
loop_
_entity_poly.entity_id
_entity_poly.type
_entity_poly.pdbx_seq_one_letter_code
_entity_poly.pdbx_strand_id
1 'polypeptide(L)'
;MSDRSIKRGFASRPGDAESWIKASDTPPRSVNDAAAFTARLTIDVTPTLRGRIKVAAFQRGVTVADMLRELLAREFPADAPENRHERQ
;
A
#
# COMPACT_ATOMS: atom_id res chain seq x y z
N MET A 1 49.73 4.47 27.96
CA MET A 1 48.56 3.96 28.70
C MET A 1 47.46 3.71 27.69
N SER A 2 47.10 2.45 27.54
CA SER A 2 46.09 1.95 26.62
C SER A 2 44.70 2.43 27.02
N ASP A 3 43.84 2.78 26.08
CA ASP A 3 42.43 2.43 26.22
C ASP A 3 41.82 2.01 24.86
N ARG A 4 40.89 1.08 24.94
CA ARG A 4 40.71 -0.04 24.02
C ARG A 4 39.34 0.09 23.34
N SER A 5 39.28 -0.25 22.05
CA SER A 5 38.11 -0.30 21.18
C SER A 5 36.75 -0.60 21.84
N ILE A 6 35.73 0.22 21.59
CA ILE A 6 34.31 -0.20 21.71
C ILE A 6 33.84 -0.67 20.33
N LYS A 7 34.06 -1.97 20.05
CA LYS A 7 33.45 -2.66 18.93
C LYS A 7 31.94 -2.70 19.18
N ARG A 8 31.16 -1.93 18.42
CA ARG A 8 29.69 -2.01 18.39
C ARG A 8 29.31 -3.43 17.97
N GLY A 9 28.93 -4.25 18.95
CA GLY A 9 28.52 -5.63 18.73
C GLY A 9 27.23 -5.69 17.91
N PHE A 10 27.15 -6.71 17.05
CA PHE A 10 25.96 -7.12 16.29
C PHE A 10 24.71 -7.43 17.15
N ALA A 11 24.83 -7.33 18.48
CA ALA A 11 23.74 -7.41 19.45
C ALA A 11 23.41 -6.05 20.09
N SER A 12 23.63 -4.95 19.36
CA SER A 12 23.09 -3.64 19.78
C SER A 12 21.58 -3.72 19.63
N ARG A 13 20.87 -3.70 20.76
CA ARG A 13 19.41 -3.71 20.84
C ARG A 13 18.87 -2.67 19.84
N PRO A 14 18.00 -3.04 18.89
CA PRO A 14 17.43 -2.08 17.95
C PRO A 14 16.85 -0.92 18.74
N GLY A 15 17.23 0.30 18.36
CA GLY A 15 16.80 1.52 19.05
C GLY A 15 15.28 1.59 19.10
N ASP A 16 14.78 1.59 20.33
CA ASP A 16 13.48 2.05 20.80
C ASP A 16 12.21 1.44 20.15
N ALA A 17 11.35 0.82 20.99
CA ALA A 17 10.04 0.32 20.57
C ALA A 17 9.13 1.43 20.03
N GLU A 18 9.31 2.69 20.46
CA GLU A 18 8.60 3.85 19.93
C GLU A 18 8.88 4.06 18.43
N SER A 19 10.05 3.65 17.92
CA SER A 19 10.36 3.74 16.49
C SER A 19 9.53 2.76 15.64
N TRP A 20 9.09 1.64 16.23
CA TRP A 20 8.21 0.68 15.56
C TRP A 20 6.76 1.13 15.60
N ILE A 21 6.37 1.83 16.67
CA ILE A 21 5.02 2.40 16.83
C ILE A 21 4.83 3.58 15.86
N LYS A 22 5.88 4.39 15.62
CA LYS A 22 5.83 5.53 14.70
C LYS A 22 5.77 5.16 13.20
N ALA A 23 6.12 3.92 12.82
CA ALA A 23 5.94 3.43 11.44
C ALA A 23 4.48 3.01 11.14
N SER A 24 3.65 2.87 12.18
CA SER A 24 2.20 2.74 12.05
C SER A 24 1.50 4.11 12.05
N ASP A 25 2.26 5.22 11.96
CA ASP A 25 1.68 6.53 11.71
C ASP A 25 0.81 6.42 10.47
N THR A 26 -0.48 6.52 10.75
CA THR A 26 -1.58 6.38 9.82
C THR A 26 -1.25 7.20 8.57
N PRO A 27 -1.41 6.66 7.34
CA PRO A 27 -1.18 7.47 6.14
C PRO A 27 -1.94 8.78 6.32
N PRO A 28 -1.31 9.94 6.05
CA PRO A 28 -1.85 11.25 6.41
C PRO A 28 -3.29 11.27 5.95
N ARG A 29 -4.20 11.46 6.91
CA ARG A 29 -5.65 11.54 6.71
C ARG A 29 -5.87 12.53 5.58
N SER A 30 -6.00 12.04 4.35
CA SER A 30 -6.14 12.91 3.21
C SER A 30 -7.48 13.58 3.39
N VAL A 31 -7.42 14.89 3.57
CA VAL A 31 -8.54 15.79 3.71
C VAL A 31 -9.36 15.72 2.43
N ASN A 32 -10.31 14.79 2.36
CA ASN A 32 -11.39 14.79 1.39
C ASN A 32 -12.42 13.72 1.79
N ASP A 33 -13.70 14.07 1.75
CA ASP A 33 -14.86 13.18 1.97
C ASP A 33 -14.77 11.84 1.24
N ALA A 34 -14.00 11.76 0.14
CA ALA A 34 -13.69 10.53 -0.57
C ALA A 34 -13.04 9.44 0.32
N ALA A 35 -12.34 9.81 1.39
CA ALA A 35 -11.75 8.85 2.33
C ALA A 35 -12.80 8.16 3.22
N ALA A 36 -13.99 8.75 3.39
CA ALA A 36 -15.03 8.23 4.27
C ALA A 36 -15.63 6.90 3.79
N PHE A 37 -15.56 6.61 2.49
CA PHE A 37 -16.09 5.38 1.87
C PHE A 37 -14.99 4.46 1.32
N THR A 38 -13.76 4.54 1.83
CA THR A 38 -12.66 3.67 1.37
C THR A 38 -12.58 2.37 2.17
N ALA A 39 -12.40 1.25 1.47
CA ALA A 39 -12.15 -0.07 2.06
C ALA A 39 -10.77 -0.61 1.62
N ARG A 40 -10.13 -1.43 2.48
CA ARG A 40 -8.87 -2.11 2.14
C ARG A 40 -9.18 -3.37 1.32
N LEU A 41 -8.62 -3.44 0.11
CA LEU A 41 -8.66 -4.63 -0.73
C LEU A 41 -7.35 -5.42 -0.60
N THR A 42 -7.43 -6.63 -0.06
CA THR A 42 -6.32 -7.61 -0.04
C THR A 42 -6.61 -8.68 -1.07
N ILE A 43 -5.67 -8.94 -1.98
CA ILE A 43 -5.81 -9.95 -3.03
C ILE A 43 -4.56 -10.82 -3.10
N ASP A 44 -4.77 -12.10 -3.37
CA ASP A 44 -3.69 -13.00 -3.75
C ASP A 44 -3.43 -12.90 -5.25
N VAL A 45 -2.18 -12.63 -5.60
CA VAL A 45 -1.72 -12.57 -6.99
C VAL A 45 -0.43 -13.35 -7.13
N THR A 46 -0.20 -13.94 -8.30
CA THR A 46 1.07 -14.63 -8.55
C THR A 46 2.25 -13.65 -8.46
N PRO A 47 3.44 -14.10 -8.02
CA PRO A 47 4.62 -13.24 -7.96
C PRO A 47 4.94 -12.60 -9.31
N THR A 48 4.76 -13.35 -10.39
CA THR A 48 4.94 -12.88 -11.77
C THR A 48 3.98 -11.74 -12.12
N LEU A 49 2.70 -11.88 -11.78
CA LEU A 49 1.70 -10.84 -12.02
C LEU A 49 2.00 -9.58 -11.19
N ARG A 50 2.33 -9.76 -9.91
CA ARG A 50 2.75 -8.66 -9.04
C ARG A 50 3.95 -7.90 -9.61
N GLY A 51 4.93 -8.61 -10.17
CA GLY A 51 6.08 -8.04 -10.85
C GLY A 51 5.68 -7.16 -12.04
N ARG A 52 4.81 -7.66 -12.92
CA ARG A 52 4.31 -6.92 -14.09
C ARG A 52 3.54 -5.65 -13.69
N ILE A 53 2.66 -5.75 -12.68
CA ILE A 53 1.91 -4.62 -12.13
C ILE A 53 2.87 -3.54 -11.61
N LYS A 54 3.91 -3.94 -10.86
CA LYS A 54 4.90 -3.00 -10.32
C LYS A 54 5.68 -2.27 -11.42
N VAL A 55 6.13 -3.00 -12.45
CA VAL A 55 6.86 -2.41 -13.59
C VAL A 55 5.97 -1.42 -14.34
N ALA A 56 4.71 -1.77 -14.62
CA ALA A 56 3.76 -0.89 -15.30
C ALA A 56 3.48 0.39 -14.49
N ALA A 57 3.29 0.27 -13.18
CA ALA A 57 3.09 1.42 -12.30
C ALA A 57 4.31 2.35 -12.28
N PHE A 58 5.52 1.77 -12.20
CA PHE A 58 6.77 2.54 -12.23
C PHE A 58 6.98 3.28 -13.55
N GLN A 59 6.72 2.63 -14.68
CA GLN A 59 6.80 3.26 -16.00
C GLN A 59 5.83 4.44 -16.16
N ARG A 60 4.67 4.38 -15.48
CA ARG A 60 3.66 5.45 -15.48
C ARG A 60 3.90 6.53 -14.41
N GLY A 61 4.89 6.35 -13.52
CA GLY A 61 5.18 7.29 -12.44
C GLY A 61 4.10 7.35 -11.35
N VAL A 62 3.24 6.33 -11.24
CA VAL A 62 2.15 6.27 -10.26
C VAL A 62 2.33 5.10 -9.29
N THR A 63 1.62 5.11 -8.16
CA THR A 63 1.64 3.95 -7.26
C THR A 63 0.82 2.80 -7.83
N VAL A 64 1.15 1.57 -7.41
CA VAL A 64 0.36 0.38 -7.75
C VAL A 64 -1.10 0.55 -7.30
N ALA A 65 -1.33 1.16 -6.14
CA ALA A 65 -2.67 1.38 -5.61
C ALA A 65 -3.47 2.33 -6.51
N ASP A 66 -2.87 3.43 -6.99
CA ASP A 66 -3.54 4.38 -7.89
C ASP A 66 -3.86 3.76 -9.23
N MET A 67 -2.91 3.02 -9.81
CA MET A 67 -3.13 2.30 -11.07
C MET A 67 -4.26 1.27 -10.94
N LEU A 68 -4.32 0.54 -9.82
CA LEU A 68 -5.41 -0.42 -9.57
C LEU A 68 -6.75 0.27 -9.34
N ARG A 69 -6.79 1.41 -8.63
CA ARG A 69 -8.01 2.21 -8.47
C ARG A 69 -8.53 2.70 -9.83
N GLU A 70 -7.65 3.19 -10.69
CA GLU A 70 -8.02 3.67 -12.03
C GLU A 70 -8.52 2.53 -12.93
N LEU A 71 -7.91 1.34 -12.83
CA LEU A 71 -8.37 0.14 -13.51
C LEU A 71 -9.77 -0.27 -13.02
N LEU A 72 -9.96 -0.35 -11.70
CA LEU A 72 -11.24 -0.73 -11.11
C LEU A 72 -12.35 0.29 -11.42
N ALA A 73 -12.05 1.59 -11.43
CA ALA A 73 -13.02 2.63 -11.78
C ALA A 73 -13.47 2.55 -13.25
N ARG A 74 -12.60 2.07 -14.15
CA ARG A 74 -12.95 1.83 -15.56
C ARG A 74 -13.83 0.60 -15.74
N GLU A 75 -13.56 -0.47 -15.00
CA GLU A 75 -14.34 -1.71 -15.06
C GLU A 75 -15.69 -1.59 -14.32
N PHE A 76 -15.75 -0.78 -13.27
CA PHE A 76 -16.93 -0.55 -12.44
C PHE A 76 -17.29 0.94 -12.38
N PRO A 77 -17.85 1.52 -13.47
CA PRO A 77 -18.25 2.91 -13.48
C PRO A 77 -19.44 3.15 -12.52
N ALA A 78 -19.45 4.30 -11.83
CA ALA A 78 -20.49 4.65 -10.85
C ALA A 78 -21.90 4.78 -11.48
N ASP A 79 -21.97 5.11 -12.78
CA ASP A 79 -23.21 5.24 -13.55
C ASP A 79 -23.59 3.96 -14.30
N ALA A 80 -22.99 2.81 -13.98
CA ALA A 80 -23.47 1.54 -14.53
C ALA A 80 -24.95 1.39 -14.12
N PRO A 81 -25.92 1.38 -15.06
CA PRO A 81 -27.28 1.07 -14.71
C PRO A 81 -27.23 -0.28 -14.02
N GLU A 82 -27.73 -0.34 -12.78
CA GLU A 82 -27.93 -1.57 -12.03
C GLU A 82 -28.57 -2.55 -13.00
N ASN A 83 -27.77 -3.51 -13.49
CA ASN A 83 -28.26 -4.52 -14.41
C ASN A 83 -29.19 -5.37 -13.55
N ARG A 84 -30.46 -4.96 -13.52
CA ARG A 84 -31.58 -5.68 -12.98
C ARG A 84 -31.53 -7.03 -13.66
N HIS A 85 -30.93 -7.99 -12.98
CA HIS A 85 -30.98 -9.39 -13.35
C HIS A 85 -32.44 -9.82 -13.17
N GLU A 86 -33.29 -9.46 -14.13
CA GLU A 86 -34.43 -10.26 -14.50
C GLU A 86 -33.86 -11.57 -15.04
N ARG A 87 -33.77 -12.57 -14.18
CA ARG A 87 -34.00 -13.95 -14.59
C ARG A 87 -34.92 -14.62 -13.59
N GLN A 88 -36.13 -14.85 -14.10
CA GLN A 88 -37.03 -15.97 -13.78
C GLN A 88 -36.29 -17.26 -13.48
#